data_AF-A0A9E5UP02-F1
#
_entry.id   AF-A0A9E5UP02-F1
#
_cell.length_a   1.000
_cell.length_b   1.000
_cell.length_c   1.000
_cell.angle_alpha   90.00
_cell.angle_beta   90.00
_cell.angle_gamma   90.00
#
_symmetry.space_group_name_H-M   'P 1'
#
loop_
_entity.id
_entity.type
_entity.pdbx_description
1 polymer ?
#
loop_
_entity_poly.entity_id
_entity_poly.type
_entity_poly.pdbx_seq_one_letter_code
_entity_poly.pdbx_strand_id
1 'polypeptide(L)'
;MIKFVEAGGSKAEAARRFSVSRGRVYVWLALPKDQLKPGKPGPKQARKIDMQRLAAAIEAQPDRLQKELATDFGVCPSAIHRACKRLGITRKKTVALE
;
A
#
# COMPACT_ATOMS: atom_id res chain seq x y z
N MET A 1 -9.62 21.32 14.93
CA MET A 1 -8.65 22.23 14.28
C MET A 1 -9.20 22.89 13.01
N ILE A 2 -9.52 22.18 11.92
CA ILE A 2 -9.99 22.83 10.67
C ILE A 2 -11.28 23.63 10.89
N LYS A 3 -12.28 23.03 11.56
CA LYS A 3 -13.52 23.73 11.97
C LYS A 3 -13.27 25.02 12.77
N PHE A 4 -12.19 25.07 13.55
CA PHE A 4 -11.83 26.26 14.32
C PHE A 4 -11.31 27.38 13.42
N VAL A 5 -10.56 27.05 12.38
CA VAL A 5 -10.11 28.04 11.37
C VAL A 5 -11.29 28.48 10.50
N GLU A 6 -12.19 27.58 10.13
CA GLU A 6 -13.43 27.90 9.40
C GLU A 6 -14.36 28.83 10.22
N ALA A 7 -14.39 28.67 11.55
CA ALA A 7 -15.15 29.53 12.46
C ALA A 7 -14.50 30.91 12.71
N GLY A 8 -13.45 31.28 11.96
CA GLY A 8 -12.79 32.60 12.06
C GLY A 8 -11.49 32.61 12.86
N GLY A 9 -11.07 31.48 13.44
CA GLY A 9 -9.80 31.38 14.16
C GLY A 9 -8.58 31.50 13.25
N SER A 10 -7.50 32.13 13.73
CA SER A 10 -6.28 32.26 12.93
C SER A 10 -5.52 30.92 12.81
N LYS A 11 -4.79 30.73 11.70
CA LYS A 11 -3.96 29.53 11.49
C LYS A 11 -2.84 29.39 12.54
N ALA A 12 -2.30 30.53 12.99
CA ALA A 12 -1.26 30.57 14.03
C ALA A 12 -1.83 30.18 15.41
N GLU A 13 -3.04 30.63 15.71
CA GLU A 13 -3.74 30.25 16.93
C GLU A 13 -4.15 28.77 16.91
N ALA A 14 -4.62 28.25 15.77
CA ALA A 14 -4.88 26.83 15.60
C ALA A 14 -3.62 25.98 15.86
N ALA A 15 -2.47 26.39 15.34
CA ALA A 15 -1.20 25.70 15.57
C ALA A 15 -0.86 25.63 17.07
N ARG A 16 -0.97 26.75 17.79
CA ARG A 16 -0.72 26.82 19.25
C ARG A 16 -1.73 25.99 20.04
N ARG A 17 -3.02 26.16 19.76
CA ARG A 17 -4.11 25.51 20.49
C ARG A 17 -4.09 23.99 20.37
N PHE A 18 -3.75 23.48 19.18
CA PHE A 18 -3.73 22.05 18.90
C PHE A 18 -2.32 21.43 18.99
N SER A 19 -1.30 22.21 19.41
CA SER A 19 0.10 21.76 19.54
C SER A 19 0.64 21.09 18.26
N VAL A 20 0.31 21.67 17.11
CA VAL A 20 0.74 21.19 15.79
C VAL A 20 1.56 22.27 15.09
N SER A 21 2.50 21.86 14.24
CA SER A 21 3.27 22.83 13.47
C SER A 21 2.34 23.62 12.53
N ARG A 22 2.62 24.91 12.36
CA ARG A 22 1.87 25.76 11.41
C ARG A 22 1.82 25.15 10.01
N GLY A 23 2.92 24.55 9.54
CA GLY A 23 2.98 23.87 8.25
C GLY A 23 1.96 22.73 8.08
N ARG A 24 1.66 21.98 9.14
CA ARG A 24 0.59 20.96 9.11
C ARG A 24 -0.79 21.58 9.01
N VAL A 25 -1.03 22.71 9.69
CA VAL A 25 -2.29 23.47 9.55
C VAL A 25 -2.51 23.89 8.10
N TYR A 26 -1.50 24.42 7.41
CA TYR A 26 -1.61 24.78 5.99
C TYR A 26 -1.92 23.57 5.10
N VAL A 27 -1.19 22.47 5.27
CA VAL A 27 -1.41 21.24 4.49
C VAL A 27 -2.83 20.72 4.68
N TRP A 28 -3.34 20.70 5.91
CA TRP A 28 -4.70 20.22 6.19
C TRP A 28 -5.80 21.14 5.65
N LEU A 29 -5.55 22.45 5.55
CA LEU A 29 -6.49 23.40 4.94
C LEU A 29 -6.47 23.34 3.40
N ALA A 30 -5.35 22.94 2.79
CA ALA A 30 -5.24 22.77 1.35
C ALA A 30 -5.82 21.43 0.86
N LEU A 31 -6.01 20.46 1.75
CA LEU A 31 -6.57 19.15 1.40
C LEU A 31 -8.10 19.20 1.31
N PRO A 32 -8.70 18.52 0.33
CA PRO A 32 -10.15 18.29 0.29
C PRO A 32 -10.63 17.58 1.57
N LYS A 33 -11.85 17.90 2.03
CA LYS A 33 -12.42 17.36 3.28
C LYS A 33 -12.52 15.83 3.26
N ASP A 34 -12.75 15.26 2.08
CA ASP A 34 -12.80 13.82 1.80
C ASP A 34 -11.44 13.12 1.92
N GLN A 35 -10.34 13.85 1.71
CA GLN A 35 -8.96 13.34 1.81
C GLN A 35 -8.32 13.56 3.18
N LEU A 36 -9.01 14.24 4.10
CA LEU A 36 -8.55 14.44 5.46
C LEU A 36 -8.77 13.18 6.32
N LYS A 37 -8.10 12.09 5.93
CA LYS A 37 -8.17 10.79 6.60
C LYS A 37 -6.75 10.30 6.93
N PRO A 38 -6.55 9.61 8.06
CA PRO A 38 -5.28 8.97 8.35
C PRO A 38 -4.89 8.01 7.22
N GLY A 39 -3.74 8.25 6.60
CA GLY A 39 -3.16 7.31 5.64
C GLY A 39 -2.40 6.19 6.34
N LYS A 40 -2.29 5.02 5.70
CA LYS A 40 -1.44 3.93 6.19
C LYS A 40 0.03 4.38 6.22
N PRO A 41 0.72 4.39 7.37
CA PRO A 41 2.14 4.68 7.43
C PRO A 41 2.97 3.50 6.89
N GLY A 42 4.15 3.79 6.37
CA GLY A 42 5.12 2.79 5.92
C GLY A 42 5.15 2.52 4.41
N PRO A 43 5.92 1.51 3.96
CA PRO A 43 6.14 1.25 2.55
C PRO A 43 4.83 0.88 1.86
N LYS A 44 4.43 1.72 0.90
CA LYS A 44 3.21 1.55 0.10
C LYS A 44 3.35 0.46 -0.98
N GLN A 45 4.58 0.12 -1.35
CA GLN A 45 4.91 -0.80 -2.44
C GLN A 45 5.92 -1.87 -2.02
N ALA A 46 5.94 -2.97 -2.78
CA ALA A 46 6.98 -3.98 -2.65
C ALA A 46 8.31 -3.42 -3.18
N ARG A 47 9.40 -3.60 -2.43
CA ARG A 47 10.73 -3.06 -2.80
C ARG A 47 11.63 -4.05 -3.52
N LYS A 48 11.35 -5.36 -3.40
CA LYS A 48 12.24 -6.45 -3.86
C LYS A 48 11.69 -7.28 -5.02
N ILE A 49 10.37 -7.25 -5.25
CA ILE A 49 9.71 -8.07 -6.26
C ILE A 49 9.13 -7.13 -7.30
N ASP A 50 9.57 -7.29 -8.54
CA ASP A 50 8.88 -6.71 -9.69
C ASP A 50 7.58 -7.49 -9.91
N MET A 51 6.46 -6.80 -9.70
CA MET A 51 5.12 -7.38 -9.77
C MET A 51 4.72 -7.75 -11.20
N GLN A 52 5.19 -6.99 -12.21
CA GLN A 52 4.88 -7.27 -13.61
C GLN A 52 5.65 -8.51 -14.06
N ARG A 53 6.94 -8.59 -13.71
CA ARG A 53 7.77 -9.77 -13.99
C ARG A 53 7.22 -11.03 -13.31
N LEU A 54 6.73 -10.92 -12.07
CA LEU A 54 6.11 -12.04 -11.37
C LEU A 54 4.80 -12.49 -12.04
N ALA A 55 3.95 -11.56 -12.45
CA ALA A 55 2.71 -11.88 -13.16
C ALA A 55 3.00 -12.63 -14.46
N ALA A 56 3.91 -12.12 -15.29
CA ALA A 56 4.31 -12.76 -16.54
C ALA A 56 4.92 -14.17 -16.32
N ALA A 57 5.74 -14.34 -15.27
CA ALA A 57 6.32 -15.64 -14.94
C ALA A 57 5.27 -16.67 -14.51
N ILE A 58 4.20 -16.24 -13.84
CA ILE A 58 3.08 -17.10 -13.44
C ILE A 58 2.20 -17.43 -14.64
N GLU A 59 1.94 -16.47 -15.53
CA GLU A 59 1.16 -16.69 -16.76
C GLU A 59 1.87 -17.67 -17.71
N ALA A 60 3.19 -17.55 -17.85
CA ALA A 60 3.99 -18.45 -18.68
C ALA A 60 4.00 -19.90 -18.17
N GLN A 61 3.99 -20.10 -16.84
CA GLN A 61 3.99 -21.44 -16.25
C GLN A 61 3.14 -21.48 -14.97
N PRO A 62 1.81 -21.68 -15.09
CA PRO A 62 0.88 -21.62 -13.96
C PRO A 62 1.06 -22.76 -12.94
N ASP A 63 1.70 -23.86 -13.34
CA ASP A 63 1.93 -25.02 -12.49
C ASP A 63 3.13 -24.91 -11.55
N ARG A 64 3.99 -23.91 -11.77
CA ARG A 64 5.20 -23.72 -10.97
C ARG A 64 4.91 -23.53 -9.48
N LEU A 65 5.82 -24.05 -8.67
CA LEU A 65 5.76 -23.92 -7.23
C LEU A 65 6.24 -22.52 -6.82
N GLN A 66 5.63 -21.98 -5.75
CA GLN A 66 6.08 -20.72 -5.16
C GLN A 66 7.54 -20.78 -4.68
N LYS A 67 8.06 -21.99 -4.39
CA LYS A 67 9.47 -22.22 -4.04
C LYS A 67 10.40 -21.99 -5.23
N GLU A 68 10.02 -22.46 -6.42
CA GLU A 68 10.81 -22.31 -7.65
C GLU A 68 10.83 -20.83 -8.08
N LEU A 69 9.68 -20.17 -8.03
CA LEU A 69 9.59 -18.72 -8.23
C LEU A 69 10.41 -17.94 -7.20
N ALA A 70 10.49 -18.41 -5.95
CA ALA A 70 11.33 -17.77 -4.94
C ALA A 70 12.82 -17.85 -5.29
N THR A 71 13.30 -19.00 -5.76
CA THR A 71 14.69 -19.18 -6.21
C THR A 71 15.02 -18.25 -7.37
N ASP A 72 14.16 -18.19 -8.40
CA ASP A 72 14.39 -17.38 -9.59
C ASP A 72 14.40 -15.87 -9.30
N PHE A 73 13.57 -15.43 -8.34
CA PHE A 73 13.50 -14.04 -7.93
C PHE A 73 14.46 -13.71 -6.77
N GLY A 74 15.23 -14.67 -6.26
CA GLY A 74 16.16 -14.47 -5.15
C GLY A 74 15.48 -14.05 -3.85
N VAL A 75 14.24 -14.48 -3.61
CA VAL A 75 13.43 -14.11 -2.44
C VAL A 75 12.96 -15.34 -1.67
N CYS A 76 12.50 -15.15 -0.43
CA CYS A 76 11.89 -16.25 0.31
C CYS A 76 10.49 -16.60 -0.24
N PRO A 77 10.03 -17.87 -0.17
CA PRO A 77 8.72 -18.28 -0.68
C PRO A 77 7.54 -17.47 -0.10
N SER A 78 7.64 -17.04 1.15
CA SER A 78 6.62 -16.18 1.79
C SER A 78 6.48 -14.81 1.14
N ALA A 79 7.51 -14.31 0.45
CA ALA A 79 7.46 -13.05 -0.28
C ALA A 79 6.68 -13.23 -1.59
N ILE A 80 6.88 -14.34 -2.30
CA ILE A 80 6.09 -14.72 -3.49
C ILE A 80 4.62 -14.89 -3.10
N HIS A 81 4.31 -15.62 -2.02
CA HIS A 81 2.94 -15.75 -1.53
C HIS A 81 2.24 -14.39 -1.31
N ARG A 82 2.93 -13.46 -0.64
CA ARG A 82 2.42 -12.09 -0.40
C ARG A 82 2.29 -11.28 -1.69
N ALA A 83 3.15 -11.51 -2.67
CA ALA A 83 3.07 -10.87 -3.98
C ALA A 83 1.88 -11.40 -4.78
N CYS A 84 1.66 -12.71 -4.83
CA CYS A 84 0.46 -13.31 -5.46
C CYS A 84 -0.83 -12.78 -4.82
N LYS A 85 -0.89 -12.69 -3.47
CA LYS A 85 -2.02 -12.10 -2.74
C LYS A 85 -2.29 -10.63 -3.13
N ARG A 86 -1.24 -9.85 -3.40
CA ARG A 86 -1.38 -8.44 -3.86
C ARG A 86 -1.84 -8.35 -5.32
N LEU A 87 -1.42 -9.30 -6.15
CA LEU A 87 -1.83 -9.41 -7.55
C LEU A 87 -3.23 -10.03 -7.73
N GLY A 88 -3.85 -10.53 -6.65
CA GLY A 88 -5.14 -11.23 -6.73
C GLY A 88 -5.06 -12.63 -7.35
N ILE A 89 -3.86 -13.16 -7.57
CA ILE A 89 -3.64 -14.46 -8.20
C ILE A 89 -3.91 -15.56 -7.19
N THR A 90 -4.88 -16.43 -7.49
CA THR A 90 -5.20 -17.62 -6.70
C THR A 90 -5.21 -18.84 -7.62
N ARG A 91 -4.46 -19.89 -7.27
CA ARG A 91 -4.51 -21.17 -7.98
C ARG A 91 -5.40 -22.14 -7.22
N LYS A 92 -6.51 -22.56 -7.83
CA LYS A 92 -7.30 -23.70 -7.37
C LYS A 92 -6.81 -24.93 -8.12
N LYS A 93 -6.22 -25.89 -7.40
CA LYS A 93 -5.78 -27.15 -7.99
C LYS A 93 -7.00 -28.06 -8.12
N THR A 94 -7.57 -28.15 -9.31
CA THR A 94 -8.53 -29.21 -9.64
C THR A 94 -7.69 -30.45 -9.90
N VAL A 95 -7.78 -31.44 -9.01
CA VAL A 95 -7.21 -32.77 -9.31
C VAL A 95 -8.15 -33.34 -10.37
N ALA A 96 -7.78 -33.23 -11.64
CA ALA A 96 -8.36 -34.10 -12.66
C ALA A 96 -7.86 -35.51 -12.30
N LEU A 97 -8.71 -36.27 -11.61
CA LEU A 97 -8.56 -37.70 -11.46
C LEU A 97 -8.91 -38.28 -12.83
N GLU A 98 -7.91 -38.71 -13.58
CA GLU A 98 -8.07 -39.66 -14.70
C GLU A 98 -8.03 -41.08 -14.17
#